data_AF-A0A813EBS5-F1
#
_entry.id   AF-A0A813EBS5-F1
#
_cell.length_a   1.000
_cell.length_b   1.000
_cell.length_c   1.000
_cell.angle_alpha   90.00
_cell.angle_beta   90.00
_cell.angle_gamma   90.00
#
_symmetry.space_group_name_H-M   'P 1'
#
loop_
_entity.id
_entity.type
_entity.pdbx_description
1 polymer ?
#
loop_
_entity_poly.entity_id
_entity_poly.type
_entity_poly.pdbx_seq_one_letter_code
_entity_poly.pdbx_strand_id
1 'polypeptide(L)'
;EGRTGFPLVDANMRELRSTGWMSNRGRQIVASFLVLDLKVDWRRGADWFESCCIDYDVTSNWSNWLSAAGLTGGRVNHFNVLKQARQYDPDGQYVRHWLPELEHVDTHLVHEPWLMTPAERD
;
A
#
# COMPACT_ATOMS: atom_id res chain seq x y z
N GLU A 1 -5.91 -6.58 -5.65
CA GLU A 1 -7.31 -6.09 -5.53
C GLU A 1 -7.44 -4.83 -4.67
N GLY A 2 -6.68 -4.66 -3.58
CA GLY A 2 -6.81 -3.49 -2.69
C GLY A 2 -8.02 -3.60 -1.77
N ARG A 3 -8.03 -4.69 -0.98
CA ARG A 3 -9.10 -5.09 -0.04
C ARG A 3 -8.52 -5.66 1.26
N THR A 4 -7.37 -5.15 1.68
CA THR A 4 -6.67 -5.55 2.90
C THR A 4 -7.35 -5.01 4.16
N GLY A 5 -8.18 -3.98 4.01
CA GLY A 5 -8.77 -3.24 5.12
C GLY A 5 -7.86 -2.12 5.64
N PHE A 6 -6.66 -1.95 5.08
CA PHE A 6 -5.75 -0.85 5.39
C PHE A 6 -5.81 0.21 4.27
N PRO A 7 -6.45 1.36 4.49
CA PRO A 7 -6.80 2.30 3.42
C PRO A 7 -5.63 2.75 2.56
N LEU A 8 -4.47 3.06 3.16
CA LEU A 8 -3.29 3.48 2.38
C LEU A 8 -2.76 2.36 1.47
N VAL A 9 -2.74 1.11 1.94
CA VAL A 9 -2.31 -0.05 1.13
C VAL A 9 -3.31 -0.27 0.01
N ASP A 10 -4.60 -0.23 0.33
CA ASP A 10 -5.67 -0.47 -0.63
C ASP A 10 -5.72 0.60 -1.72
N ALA A 11 -5.55 1.86 -1.34
CA ALA A 11 -5.44 2.99 -2.27
C ALA A 11 -4.27 2.80 -3.25
N ASN A 12 -3.07 2.48 -2.75
CA ASN A 12 -1.91 2.21 -3.60
C ASN A 12 -2.15 1.03 -4.56
N MET A 13 -2.70 -0.08 -4.05
CA MET A 13 -2.97 -1.24 -4.90
C MET A 13 -4.04 -0.97 -5.97
N ARG A 14 -4.99 -0.06 -5.71
CA ARG A 14 -5.97 0.39 -6.70
C ARG A 14 -5.39 1.40 -7.69
N GLU A 15 -4.51 2.29 -7.25
CA GLU A 15 -3.73 3.18 -8.13
C GLU A 15 -2.96 2.34 -9.17
N LEU A 16 -2.13 1.41 -8.71
CA LEU A 16 -1.32 0.55 -9.59
C LEU A 16 -2.17 -0.22 -10.59
N ARG A 17 -3.27 -0.82 -10.12
CA ARG A 17 -4.16 -1.58 -11.00
C ARG A 17 -4.83 -0.71 -12.06
N SER A 18 -5.16 0.54 -11.73
CA SER A 18 -5.94 1.42 -12.60
C SER A 18 -5.06 2.19 -13.58
N THR A 19 -3.83 2.53 -13.18
CA THR A 19 -2.93 3.40 -13.95
C THR A 19 -1.70 2.70 -14.49
N GLY A 20 -1.37 1.52 -13.95
CA GLY A 20 -0.09 0.85 -14.18
C GLY A 20 1.10 1.53 -13.48
N TRP A 21 0.86 2.52 -12.62
CA TRP A 21 1.93 3.23 -11.92
C TRP A 21 1.64 3.32 -10.42
N MET A 22 2.70 3.42 -9.62
CA MET A 22 2.61 3.68 -8.18
C MET A 22 3.83 4.45 -7.74
N SER A 23 3.63 5.44 -6.87
CA SER A 23 4.72 6.21 -6.27
C SER A 23 5.74 5.31 -5.56
N ASN A 24 7.02 5.69 -5.56
CA ASN A 24 8.06 4.89 -4.90
C ASN A 24 7.77 4.65 -3.40
N ARG A 25 7.22 5.65 -2.69
CA ARG A 25 6.78 5.50 -1.30
C ARG A 25 5.68 4.44 -1.19
N GLY A 26 4.70 4.47 -2.10
CA GLY A 26 3.68 3.45 -2.24
C GLY A 26 4.26 2.04 -2.38
N ARG A 27 5.20 1.86 -3.32
CA ARG A 27 5.85 0.57 -3.59
C ARG A 27 6.52 0.00 -2.33
N GLN A 28 7.26 0.85 -1.60
CA GLN A 28 7.91 0.46 -0.35
C GLN A 28 6.91 0.02 0.72
N ILE A 29 5.78 0.73 0.86
CA ILE A 29 4.74 0.43 1.83
C ILE A 29 4.08 -0.90 1.49
N VAL A 30 3.60 -1.08 0.25
CA VAL A 30 2.90 -2.31 -0.14
C VAL A 30 3.81 -3.53 -0.15
N ALA A 31 5.09 -3.37 -0.51
CA ALA A 31 6.07 -4.46 -0.49
C ALA A 31 6.39 -4.89 0.95
N SER A 32 6.67 -3.94 1.84
CA SER A 32 6.85 -4.23 3.27
C SER A 32 5.60 -4.88 3.86
N PHE A 33 4.41 -4.37 3.55
CA PHE A 33 3.16 -4.90 4.09
C PHE A 33 2.91 -6.34 3.65
N LEU A 34 3.07 -6.64 2.36
CA LEU A 34 2.89 -7.99 1.82
C LEU A 34 3.84 -8.99 2.49
N VAL A 35 5.12 -8.63 2.62
CA VAL A 35 6.16 -9.56 3.08
C VAL A 35 6.21 -9.66 4.61
N LEU A 36 6.12 -8.53 5.30
CA LEU A 36 6.40 -8.45 6.74
C LEU A 36 5.13 -8.49 7.59
N ASP A 37 4.01 -7.96 7.12
CA ASP A 37 2.74 -8.01 7.86
C ASP A 37 1.91 -9.23 7.45
N LEU A 38 1.70 -9.44 6.15
CA LEU A 38 0.92 -10.58 5.65
C LEU A 38 1.70 -11.90 5.56
N LYS A 39 3.04 -11.85 5.69
CA LYS A 39 3.94 -13.02 5.58
C LYS A 39 3.77 -13.80 4.27
N VAL A 40 3.44 -13.11 3.19
CA VAL A 40 3.32 -13.70 1.86
C VAL A 40 4.68 -13.74 1.19
N ASP A 41 4.90 -14.76 0.36
CA ASP A 41 6.08 -14.88 -0.49
C ASP A 41 6.23 -13.64 -1.38
N TRP A 42 7.35 -12.94 -1.22
CA TRP A 42 7.66 -11.69 -1.92
C TRP A 42 7.61 -11.83 -3.45
N ARG A 43 7.89 -13.02 -3.98
CA ARG A 43 7.88 -13.29 -5.42
C ARG A 43 6.49 -13.04 -6.02
N ARG A 44 5.42 -13.30 -5.27
CA ARG A 44 4.04 -12.99 -5.71
C ARG A 44 3.81 -11.50 -5.91
N GLY A 45 4.45 -10.67 -5.08
CA GLY A 45 4.43 -9.23 -5.24
C GLY A 45 5.23 -8.76 -6.46
N ALA A 46 6.41 -9.35 -6.66
CA ALA A 46 7.25 -9.09 -7.83
C ALA A 46 6.53 -9.46 -9.14
N ASP A 47 5.95 -10.67 -9.21
CA ASP A 47 5.18 -11.17 -10.35
C ASP A 47 3.97 -10.26 -10.65
N TRP A 48 3.27 -9.78 -9.62
CA TRP A 48 2.15 -8.86 -9.80
C TRP A 48 2.61 -7.54 -10.40
N PHE A 49 3.68 -6.94 -9.87
CA PHE A 49 4.23 -5.71 -10.42
C PHE A 49 4.73 -5.89 -11.86
N GLU A 50 5.37 -7.01 -12.17
CA GLU A 50 5.76 -7.36 -13.54
C GLU A 50 4.56 -7.42 -14.50
N SER A 51 3.40 -7.90 -14.01
CA SER A 51 2.20 -8.03 -14.85
C SER A 51 1.46 -6.72 -15.16
N CYS A 52 1.63 -5.67 -14.33
CA CYS A 52 0.79 -4.47 -14.42
C CYS A 52 1.54 -3.14 -14.39
N CYS A 53 2.80 -3.11 -13.97
CA CYS A 53 3.55 -1.87 -13.83
C CYS A 53 4.07 -1.39 -15.20
N ILE A 54 3.65 -0.20 -15.65
CA ILE A 54 4.00 0.38 -16.96
C ILE A 54 5.48 0.74 -17.05
N ASP A 55 6.12 1.04 -15.92
CA ASP A 55 7.56 1.34 -15.81
C ASP A 55 8.38 0.13 -15.34
N TYR A 56 7.87 -1.08 -15.57
CA TYR A 56 8.56 -2.30 -15.19
C TYR A 56 9.97 -2.37 -15.80
N ASP A 57 10.94 -2.57 -14.92
CA ASP A 57 12.29 -3.00 -15.24
C ASP A 57 12.61 -4.23 -14.38
N VAL A 58 13.10 -5.29 -15.01
CA VAL A 58 13.36 -6.57 -14.35
C VAL A 58 14.33 -6.42 -13.18
N THR A 59 15.39 -5.64 -13.36
CA THR A 59 16.43 -5.52 -12.32
C THR A 59 15.89 -4.74 -11.14
N SER A 60 15.27 -3.59 -11.41
CA SER A 60 14.74 -2.68 -10.41
C SER A 60 13.58 -3.33 -9.65
N ASN A 61 12.62 -3.96 -10.32
CA ASN A 61 11.47 -4.58 -9.65
C ASN A 61 11.93 -5.71 -8.71
N TRP A 62 12.62 -6.70 -9.26
CA TRP A 62 12.99 -7.90 -8.51
C TRP A 62 13.99 -7.60 -7.39
N SER A 63 14.94 -6.68 -7.59
CA SER A 63 15.88 -6.29 -6.54
C SER A 63 15.22 -5.52 -5.40
N ASN A 64 14.25 -4.64 -5.70
CA ASN A 64 13.51 -3.92 -4.65
C ASN A 64 12.65 -4.88 -3.82
N TRP A 65 11.99 -5.85 -4.46
CA TRP A 65 11.22 -6.87 -3.73
C TRP A 65 12.10 -7.80 -2.90
N LEU A 66 13.25 -8.24 -3.43
CA LEU A 66 14.24 -9.02 -2.69
C LEU A 66 14.76 -8.25 -1.46
N SER A 67 14.98 -6.94 -1.60
CA SER A 67 15.38 -6.06 -0.51
C SER A 67 14.28 -5.88 0.54
N ALA A 68 13.02 -5.68 0.12
CA ALA A 68 11.88 -5.61 1.02
C ALA A 68 11.69 -6.92 1.82
N ALA A 69 12.04 -8.06 1.22
CA ALA A 69 12.06 -9.36 1.89
C ALA A 69 13.25 -9.58 2.85
N GLY A 70 14.20 -8.63 2.90
CA GLY A 70 15.38 -8.72 3.76
C GLY A 70 16.41 -9.74 3.32
N LEU A 71 16.35 -10.21 2.07
CA LEU A 71 17.24 -11.24 1.53
C LEU A 71 18.54 -10.69 0.94
N THR A 72 18.72 -9.37 0.95
CA THR A 72 19.93 -8.70 0.46
C THR A 72 21.00 -8.50 1.54
N GLY A 73 20.78 -8.99 2.77
CA GLY A 73 21.70 -8.85 3.91
C GLY A 73 21.79 -7.43 4.50
N GLY A 74 21.01 -6.48 3.98
CA GLY A 74 20.95 -5.10 4.47
C GLY A 74 19.85 -4.88 5.51
N ARG A 75 19.61 -3.60 5.84
CA ARG A 75 18.51 -3.21 6.73
C ARG A 75 17.16 -3.54 6.09
N VAL A 76 16.33 -4.26 6.85
CA VAL A 76 14.91 -4.49 6.50
C VAL A 76 14.09 -3.29 6.98
N ASN A 77 13.36 -2.65 6.06
CA ASN A 77 12.47 -1.54 6.39
C ASN A 77 11.04 -2.06 6.59
N HIS A 78 10.66 -2.34 7.84
CA HIS A 78 9.27 -2.59 8.20
C HIS A 78 8.54 -1.27 8.41
N PHE A 79 7.64 -0.95 7.48
CA PHE A 79 6.86 0.28 7.55
C PHE A 79 5.60 0.08 8.38
N ASN A 80 5.44 0.89 9.43
CA ASN A 80 4.15 1.06 10.08
C ASN A 80 3.22 1.83 9.14
N VAL A 81 2.26 1.12 8.53
CA VAL A 81 1.34 1.68 7.52
C VAL A 81 0.58 2.88 8.03
N LEU A 82 0.07 2.84 9.27
CA LEU A 82 -0.68 3.96 9.86
C LEU A 82 0.18 5.19 10.05
N LYS A 83 1.42 5.02 10.50
CA LYS A 83 2.38 6.12 10.60
C LYS A 83 2.68 6.71 9.23
N GLN A 84 2.84 5.88 8.20
CA GLN A 84 3.05 6.37 6.83
C GLN A 84 1.83 7.14 6.30
N ALA A 85 0.63 6.64 6.58
CA ALA A 85 -0.62 7.26 6.14
C ALA A 85 -0.77 8.66 6.73
N ARG A 86 -0.62 8.80 8.05
CA ARG A 86 -0.67 10.09 8.74
C ARG A 86 0.44 11.05 8.32
N GLN A 87 1.60 10.53 7.90
CA GLN A 87 2.74 11.35 7.49
C GLN A 87 2.61 11.87 6.06
N TYR A 88 2.18 11.02 5.12
CA TYR A 88 2.20 11.33 3.68
C TYR A 88 0.82 11.67 3.10
N ASP A 89 -0.26 11.38 3.83
CA ASP A 89 -1.63 11.71 3.46
C ASP A 89 -2.41 12.20 4.71
N PRO A 90 -1.94 13.26 5.41
CA PRO A 90 -2.51 13.68 6.69
C PRO A 90 -4.01 14.00 6.62
N ASP A 91 -4.45 14.52 5.47
CA ASP A 91 -5.84 14.89 5.23
C ASP A 91 -6.66 13.75 4.62
N GLY A 92 -6.06 12.60 4.27
CA GLY A 92 -6.74 11.47 3.65
C GLY A 92 -7.19 11.72 2.20
N GLN A 93 -6.60 12.70 1.51
CA GLN A 93 -7.00 13.06 0.15
C GLN A 93 -6.64 11.96 -0.84
N TYR A 94 -5.44 11.38 -0.71
CA TYR A 94 -5.00 10.28 -1.58
C TYR A 94 -5.83 9.02 -1.35
N VAL A 95 -6.10 8.69 -0.08
CA VAL A 95 -6.98 7.56 0.27
C VAL A 95 -8.37 7.74 -0.33
N ARG A 96 -9.03 8.90 -0.16
CA ARG A 96 -10.37 9.14 -0.71
C ARG A 96 -10.42 9.12 -2.23
N HIS A 97 -9.36 9.61 -2.88
CA HIS A 97 -9.27 9.59 -4.34
C HIS A 97 -9.33 8.16 -4.90
N TRP A 98 -8.64 7.21 -4.25
CA TRP A 98 -8.57 5.81 -4.71
C TRP A 98 -9.60 4.87 -4.06
N LEU A 99 -10.18 5.28 -2.93
CA LEU A 99 -11.22 4.57 -2.18
C LEU A 99 -12.45 5.48 -2.04
N PRO A 100 -13.27 5.62 -3.09
CA PRO A 100 -14.46 6.48 -3.07
C PRO A 100 -15.46 6.06 -1.98
N GLU A 101 -15.46 4.78 -1.56
CA GLU A 101 -16.26 4.33 -0.42
C GLU A 101 -15.87 4.99 0.92
N LEU A 102 -14.72 5.68 0.99
CA LEU A 102 -14.26 6.43 2.16
C LEU A 102 -14.38 7.95 1.97
N GLU A 103 -14.98 8.43 0.87
CA GLU A 103 -15.05 9.85 0.51
C GLU A 103 -15.64 10.73 1.63
N HIS A 104 -16.67 10.22 2.30
CA HIS A 104 -17.37 10.95 3.37
C HIS A 104 -16.87 10.62 4.79
N VAL A 105 -15.87 9.75 4.92
CA VAL A 105 -15.30 9.42 6.23
C VAL A 105 -14.47 10.61 6.73
N ASP A 106 -14.67 10.97 7.99
CA ASP A 106 -13.91 12.05 8.63
C ASP A 106 -12.40 11.79 8.58
N THR A 107 -11.62 12.86 8.41
CA THR A 107 -10.16 12.79 8.29
C THR A 107 -9.48 12.09 9.47
N HIS A 108 -10.04 12.19 10.68
CA HIS A 108 -9.47 11.51 11.84
C HIS A 108 -9.69 9.98 11.84
N LEU A 109 -10.60 9.47 11.02
CA LEU A 109 -10.94 8.04 10.90
C LEU A 109 -10.58 7.46 9.54
N VAL A 110 -10.31 8.28 8.52
CA VAL A 110 -10.09 7.83 7.12
C VAL A 110 -8.97 6.77 6.98
N HIS A 111 -7.96 6.81 7.84
CA HIS A 111 -6.85 5.84 7.85
C HIS A 111 -7.12 4.61 8.73
N GLU A 112 -8.15 4.67 9.58
CA GLU A 112 -8.54 3.63 10.54
C GLU A 112 -10.08 3.47 10.58
N PRO A 113 -10.76 3.20 9.45
CA PRO A 113 -12.21 3.22 9.36
C PRO A 113 -12.88 2.14 10.23
N TRP A 114 -12.14 1.12 10.67
CA TRP A 114 -12.62 0.12 11.63
C TRP A 114 -12.90 0.71 13.03
N LEU A 115 -12.40 1.91 13.34
CA LEU A 115 -12.69 2.61 14.59
C LEU A 115 -14.02 3.38 14.56
N MET A 116 -14.65 3.49 13.38
CA MET A 116 -15.97 4.11 13.26
C MET A 116 -16.99 3.39 14.13
N THR A 117 -17.89 4.15 14.74
CA THR A 117 -19.09 3.64 15.40
C THR A 117 -20.09 3.15 14.36
N PRO A 118 -21.10 2.34 14.73
CA PRO A 118 -22.18 1.98 13.82
C PRO A 118 -22.87 3.20 13.20
N ALA A 119 -23.10 4.27 14.00
CA ALA A 119 -23.74 5.49 13.54
C ALA A 119 -22.93 6.30 12.52
N GLU A 120 -21.60 6.17 12.52
CA GLU A 120 -20.73 6.82 11.53
C GLU A 120 -20.61 6.01 10.22
N ARG A 121 -21.01 4.73 10.22
CA ARG A 121 -20.94 3.84 9.05
C ARG A 121 -22.20 3.84 8.17
N ASP A 122 -23.31 4.35 8.71
CA ASP A 122 -24.61 4.47 8.02
C ASP A 122 -24.70 5.79 7.24
#